data_AF-A0A519JJS5-F1
#
_entry.id   AF-A0A519JJS5-F1
#
_cell.length_a   1.000
_cell.length_b   1.000
_cell.length_c   1.000
_cell.angle_alpha   90.00
_cell.angle_beta   90.00
_cell.angle_gamma   90.00
#
_symmetry.space_group_name_H-M   'P 1'
#
loop_
_entity.id
_entity.type
_entity.pdbx_description
1 polymer ?
#
loop_
_entity_poly.entity_id
_entity_poly.type
_entity_poly.pdbx_seq_one_letter_code
_entity_poly.pdbx_strand_id
1 'polypeptide(L)'
;LKDHTKKFTFGQKISSSLGIFMVLKNGNHISDDDVTVRINSIEGKSAQYSSKLQIEAIGKKTSVLKLSVTDPIPEKGMDFLNALVQQYNFDAAEDKNSVAKNTAKFIAVRLGIISHELDSVERGAETFKKENRLTDLTSDAGLSLQSSASYEKAVVDNETQLKIVDYMLDIVRKSDASTLIPNNILSSTGSGASTLIEEYNRLVLQRQRLLKSATKNNPSVVNIEEQLSGIRSNILESLNNTRSSLMISQRDLKRQESMFNGQVGQVPTNERQYNVIARQQKIKESLYLYLLQKREETAISLAVTSPKAKVIDTAYSNGLVAPNKKMIMLIAFLIGLLLPIGIIFLADMLDNKIHSRQDVEKLTTIPYLGDVPLSDENK
;
A
#
# COMPACT_ATOMS: atom_id res chain seq x y z
N LEU A 1 20.86 52.09 22.30
CA LEU A 1 21.65 51.85 21.07
C LEU A 1 23.14 52.22 21.22
N LYS A 2 23.74 52.17 22.43
CA LYS A 2 25.10 52.67 22.67
C LYS A 2 26.15 51.63 23.07
N ASP A 3 25.87 50.31 23.11
CA ASP A 3 26.69 49.40 23.94
C ASP A 3 27.48 48.25 23.28
N HIS A 4 27.57 48.13 21.95
CA HIS A 4 28.33 47.01 21.33
C HIS A 4 29.27 47.42 20.19
N THR A 5 29.90 48.59 20.27
CA THR A 5 30.96 48.96 19.31
C THR A 5 32.32 48.49 19.83
N LYS A 6 32.93 47.50 19.18
CA LYS A 6 34.31 47.06 19.44
C LYS A 6 35.21 47.51 18.30
N LYS A 7 36.40 48.02 18.62
CA LYS A 7 37.42 48.42 17.63
C LYS A 7 38.39 47.25 17.40
N PHE A 8 38.71 47.01 16.13
CA PHE A 8 39.64 45.94 15.71
C PHE A 8 40.56 46.50 14.62
N THR A 9 41.78 45.97 14.54
CA THR A 9 42.72 46.33 13.46
C THR A 9 42.51 45.43 12.24
N PHE A 10 42.81 45.96 11.05
CA PHE A 10 42.83 45.13 9.83
C PHE A 10 43.75 43.91 10.01
N GLY A 11 43.33 42.75 9.50
CA GLY A 11 44.07 41.49 9.67
C GLY A 11 43.88 40.81 11.03
N GLN A 12 43.11 41.39 11.95
CA GLN A 12 42.76 40.74 13.21
C GLN A 12 41.60 39.75 13.01
N LYS A 13 41.70 38.56 13.61
CA LYS A 13 40.59 37.61 13.68
C LYS A 13 39.52 38.14 14.63
N ILE A 14 38.31 38.31 14.13
CA ILE A 14 37.14 38.78 14.87
C ILE A 14 36.19 37.59 15.04
N SER A 15 35.87 37.26 16.29
CA SER A 15 34.87 36.24 16.62
C SER A 15 33.51 36.90 16.83
N SER A 16 32.49 36.39 16.14
CA SER A 16 31.11 36.88 16.21
C SER A 16 30.10 35.74 16.17
N SER A 17 28.80 36.08 16.32
CA SER A 17 27.68 35.14 16.13
C SER A 17 27.59 34.55 14.71
N LEU A 18 28.26 35.17 13.73
CA LEU A 18 28.36 34.68 12.35
C LEU A 18 29.60 33.81 12.10
N GLY A 19 30.39 33.53 13.15
CA GLY A 19 31.66 32.80 13.07
C GLY A 19 32.88 33.71 13.20
N ILE A 20 34.04 33.15 12.91
CA ILE A 20 35.34 33.83 12.95
C ILE A 20 35.62 34.39 11.55
N PHE A 21 35.73 35.70 11.44
CA PHE A 21 36.06 36.38 10.19
C PHE A 21 37.20 37.37 10.38
N MET A 22 37.81 37.79 9.28
CA MET A 22 38.90 38.77 9.28
C MET A 22 38.63 39.79 8.18
N VAL A 23 38.81 41.07 8.49
CA VAL A 23 38.71 42.15 7.51
C VAL A 23 40.10 42.45 6.98
N LEU A 24 40.30 42.22 5.68
CA LEU A 24 41.55 42.49 4.98
C LEU A 24 41.41 43.78 4.15
N LYS A 25 42.51 44.52 3.99
CA LYS A 25 42.56 45.67 3.07
C LYS A 25 42.63 45.15 1.63
N ASN A 26 41.79 45.71 0.75
CA ASN A 26 41.77 45.36 -0.67
C ASN A 26 42.38 46.49 -1.52
N GLY A 27 43.61 46.29 -2.04
CA GLY A 27 44.29 47.21 -2.98
C GLY A 27 44.86 48.51 -2.38
N ASN A 28 45.38 49.39 -3.26
CA ASN A 28 46.06 50.66 -2.98
C ASN A 28 45.17 51.78 -2.40
N HIS A 29 43.96 51.47 -1.91
CA HIS A 29 43.12 52.47 -1.24
C HIS A 29 43.60 52.67 0.20
N ILE A 30 44.46 53.67 0.37
CA ILE A 30 44.90 54.19 1.66
C ILE A 30 43.88 55.27 2.05
N SER A 31 42.74 54.84 2.59
CA SER A 31 41.96 55.74 3.44
C SER A 31 42.26 55.37 4.89
N ASP A 32 42.59 56.37 5.71
CA ASP A 32 42.73 56.26 7.18
C ASP A 32 41.35 56.24 7.89
N ASP A 33 40.27 56.08 7.13
CA ASP A 33 38.91 56.06 7.67
C ASP A 33 38.61 54.77 8.46
N ASP A 34 38.00 54.95 9.63
CA ASP A 34 37.46 53.87 10.46
C ASP A 34 36.35 53.10 9.68
N VAL A 35 36.62 51.84 9.31
CA VAL A 35 35.62 50.97 8.68
C VAL A 35 34.66 50.42 9.74
N THR A 36 33.40 50.85 9.68
CA THR A 36 32.36 50.34 10.57
C THR A 36 31.69 49.10 9.97
N VAL A 37 31.89 47.95 10.61
CA VAL A 37 31.16 46.71 10.28
C VAL A 37 29.98 46.55 11.24
N ARG A 38 28.77 46.53 10.68
CA ARG A 38 27.54 46.28 11.46
C ARG A 38 27.03 44.87 11.20
N ILE A 39 27.06 44.04 12.24
CA ILE A 39 26.42 42.72 12.24
C ILE A 39 24.96 42.92 12.64
N ASN A 40 24.04 42.55 11.76
CA ASN A 40 22.61 42.60 12.03
C ASN A 40 22.10 41.17 12.29
N SER A 41 21.06 41.04 13.13
CA SER A 41 20.33 39.77 13.31
C SER A 41 19.69 39.31 12.00
N ILE A 42 19.62 38.00 11.78
CA ILE A 42 19.00 37.41 10.59
C ILE A 42 17.53 37.82 10.49
N GLU A 43 16.80 37.77 11.61
CA GLU A 43 15.37 38.13 11.72
C GLU A 43 15.15 39.61 11.38
N GLY A 44 15.95 40.49 11.99
CA GLY A 44 15.87 41.93 11.70
C GLY A 44 16.19 42.26 10.23
N LYS A 45 17.16 41.57 9.63
CA LYS A 45 17.54 41.82 8.24
C LYS A 45 16.53 41.25 7.24
N SER A 46 15.97 40.08 7.51
CA SER A 46 14.91 39.47 6.71
C SER A 46 13.60 40.28 6.78
N ALA A 47 13.20 40.76 7.96
CA ALA A 47 12.08 41.68 8.10
C ALA A 47 12.29 42.98 7.31
N GLN A 48 13.51 43.53 7.33
CA GLN A 48 13.85 44.71 6.53
C GLN A 48 13.68 44.44 5.03
N TYR A 49 14.22 43.34 4.50
CA TYR A 49 14.06 43.01 3.07
C TYR A 49 12.63 42.69 2.69
N SER A 50 11.87 42.01 3.56
CA SER A 50 10.44 41.75 3.37
C SER A 50 9.65 43.06 3.27
N SER A 51 9.93 44.04 4.13
CA SER A 51 9.27 45.36 4.07
C SER A 51 9.60 46.18 2.81
N LYS A 52 10.75 45.92 2.19
CA LYS A 52 11.19 46.57 0.95
C LYS A 52 10.70 45.86 -0.32
N LEU A 53 10.26 44.61 -0.20
CA LEU A 53 9.82 43.81 -1.33
C LEU A 53 8.48 44.36 -1.84
N GLN A 54 8.46 44.73 -3.11
CA GLN A 54 7.26 45.18 -3.81
C GLN A 54 6.84 44.10 -4.82
N ILE A 55 5.57 43.71 -4.76
CA ILE A 55 4.97 42.68 -5.60
C ILE A 55 3.79 43.30 -6.34
N GLU A 56 3.84 43.32 -7.66
CA GLU A 56 2.80 43.90 -8.50
C GLU A 56 2.41 42.93 -9.61
N ALA A 57 1.12 42.81 -9.90
CA ALA A 57 0.65 42.04 -11.06
C ALA A 57 0.79 42.90 -12.34
N ILE A 58 1.34 42.31 -13.41
CA ILE A 58 1.48 43.01 -14.70
C ILE A 58 0.13 42.98 -15.44
N GLY A 59 -0.80 43.85 -15.03
CA GLY A 59 -2.11 44.01 -15.64
C GLY A 59 -3.24 43.21 -14.96
N LYS A 60 -4.49 43.61 -15.20
CA LYS A 60 -5.68 43.12 -14.45
C LYS A 60 -6.11 41.69 -14.78
N LYS A 61 -5.55 41.05 -15.81
CA LYS A 61 -5.94 39.71 -16.30
C LYS A 61 -4.75 38.78 -16.58
N THR A 62 -3.57 39.08 -16.02
CA THR A 62 -2.39 38.23 -16.22
C THR A 62 -2.03 37.49 -14.92
N SER A 63 -1.31 36.37 -15.06
CA SER A 63 -0.72 35.64 -13.94
C SER A 63 0.76 35.98 -13.73
N VAL A 64 1.21 37.11 -14.29
CA VAL A 64 2.62 37.53 -14.21
C VAL A 64 2.81 38.48 -13.04
N LEU A 65 3.71 38.12 -12.13
CA LEU A 65 4.09 38.94 -10.99
C LEU A 65 5.45 39.60 -11.25
N LYS A 66 5.51 40.91 -11.02
CA LYS A 66 6.74 41.69 -11.00
C LYS A 66 7.18 41.84 -9.55
N LEU A 67 8.38 41.36 -9.27
CA LEU A 67 9.05 41.51 -7.98
C LEU A 67 10.10 42.62 -8.10
N SER A 68 10.16 43.53 -7.13
CA SER A 68 11.18 44.57 -7.09
C SER A 68 11.61 44.91 -5.67
N VAL A 69 12.86 45.35 -5.53
CA VAL A 69 13.44 45.78 -4.26
C VAL A 69 14.37 46.96 -4.50
N THR A 70 14.39 47.92 -3.56
CA THR A 70 15.34 49.04 -3.58
C THR A 70 16.47 48.78 -2.58
N ASP A 71 17.68 48.61 -3.10
CA ASP A 71 18.88 48.40 -2.29
C ASP A 71 20.01 49.35 -2.71
N PRO A 72 20.80 49.89 -1.75
CA PRO A 72 21.99 50.69 -2.07
C PRO A 72 23.02 49.93 -2.93
N ILE A 73 23.07 48.60 -2.80
CA ILE A 73 23.97 47.74 -3.58
C ILE A 73 23.10 46.89 -4.52
N PRO A 74 23.08 47.19 -5.83
CA PRO A 74 22.21 46.50 -6.78
C PRO A 74 22.37 44.97 -6.78
N GLU A 75 23.60 44.47 -6.68
CA GLU A 75 23.91 43.03 -6.63
C GLU A 75 23.18 42.32 -5.49
N LYS A 76 23.17 42.90 -4.29
CA LYS A 76 22.46 42.32 -3.13
C LYS A 76 20.95 42.27 -3.34
N GLY A 77 20.40 43.26 -4.02
CA GLY A 77 18.98 43.26 -4.39
C GLY A 77 18.64 42.16 -5.39
N MET A 78 19.48 41.97 -6.41
CA MET A 78 19.31 40.91 -7.42
C MET A 78 19.44 39.52 -6.79
N ASP A 79 20.48 39.30 -5.97
CA ASP A 79 20.71 38.02 -5.27
C ASP A 79 19.54 37.69 -4.34
N PHE A 80 19.04 38.67 -3.59
CA PHE A 80 17.87 38.49 -2.73
C PHE A 80 16.64 38.04 -3.53
N LEU A 81 16.32 38.71 -4.65
CA LEU A 81 15.17 38.36 -5.47
C LEU A 81 15.31 36.99 -6.12
N ASN A 82 16.49 36.66 -6.66
CA ASN A 82 16.76 35.36 -7.27
C ASN A 82 16.67 34.24 -6.23
N ALA A 83 17.29 34.42 -5.05
CA ALA A 83 17.25 33.44 -3.97
C ALA A 83 15.83 33.27 -3.42
N LEU A 84 15.05 34.35 -3.29
CA LEU A 84 13.66 34.28 -2.85
C LEU A 84 12.80 33.43 -3.80
N VAL A 85 12.93 33.65 -5.11
CA VAL A 85 12.18 32.87 -6.11
C VAL A 85 12.63 31.42 -6.16
N GLN A 86 13.93 31.17 -6.04
CA GLN A 86 14.47 29.81 -5.94
C GLN A 86 13.93 29.08 -4.71
N GLN A 87 13.96 29.72 -3.53
CA GLN A 87 13.44 29.15 -2.30
C GLN A 87 11.93 28.91 -2.36
N TYR A 88 11.15 29.87 -2.90
CA TYR A 88 9.72 29.69 -3.10
C TYR A 88 9.40 28.48 -3.99
N ASN A 89 10.15 28.27 -5.06
CA ASN A 89 9.97 27.12 -5.93
C ASN A 89 10.38 25.80 -5.25
N PHE A 90 11.41 25.82 -4.40
CA PHE A 90 11.81 24.68 -3.58
C PHE A 90 10.72 24.30 -2.57
N ASP A 91 10.25 25.27 -1.77
CA ASP A 91 9.19 25.06 -0.78
C ASP A 91 7.88 24.60 -1.46
N ALA A 92 7.53 25.21 -2.59
CA ALA A 92 6.35 24.81 -3.36
C ALA A 92 6.45 23.38 -3.91
N ALA A 93 7.65 22.92 -4.27
CA ALA A 93 7.87 21.54 -4.68
C ALA A 93 7.78 20.59 -3.47
N GLU A 94 8.32 20.97 -2.31
CA GLU A 94 8.24 20.19 -1.08
C GLU A 94 6.79 20.05 -0.60
N ASP A 95 6.03 21.15 -0.56
CA ASP A 95 4.60 21.17 -0.21
C ASP A 95 3.79 20.26 -1.15
N LYS A 96 4.04 20.38 -2.46
CA LYS A 96 3.37 19.54 -3.47
C LYS A 96 3.70 18.06 -3.28
N ASN A 97 4.94 17.74 -2.94
CA ASN A 97 5.41 16.37 -2.76
C ASN A 97 5.08 15.81 -1.37
N SER A 98 4.67 16.63 -0.39
CA SER A 98 4.35 16.20 0.97
C SER A 98 3.24 15.14 0.99
N VAL A 99 2.17 15.33 0.21
CA VAL A 99 1.07 14.34 0.10
C VAL A 99 1.57 13.02 -0.48
N ALA A 100 2.38 13.07 -1.54
CA ALA A 100 2.93 11.88 -2.18
C ALA A 100 3.95 11.16 -1.27
N LYS A 101 4.76 11.90 -0.50
CA LYS A 101 5.70 11.36 0.49
C LYS A 101 4.98 10.65 1.63
N ASN A 102 3.92 11.26 2.16
CA ASN A 102 3.08 10.65 3.19
C ASN A 102 2.36 9.41 2.65
N THR A 103 1.86 9.46 1.41
CA THR A 103 1.25 8.32 0.72
C THR A 103 2.26 7.18 0.54
N ALA A 104 3.48 7.48 0.08
CA ALA A 104 4.55 6.49 -0.08
C ALA A 104 4.91 5.81 1.25
N LYS A 105 5.03 6.58 2.34
CA LYS A 105 5.28 6.05 3.68
C LYS A 105 4.14 5.14 4.14
N PHE A 106 2.89 5.55 3.94
CA PHE A 106 1.72 4.75 4.27
C PHE A 106 1.70 3.42 3.50
N ILE A 107 1.93 3.47 2.18
CA ILE A 107 1.99 2.28 1.33
C ILE A 107 3.11 1.34 1.78
N ALA A 108 4.30 1.86 2.09
CA ALA A 108 5.43 1.04 2.54
C ALA A 108 5.13 0.29 3.85
N VAL A 109 4.56 0.97 4.85
CA VAL A 109 4.13 0.33 6.11
C VAL A 109 3.06 -0.72 5.85
N ARG A 110 2.06 -0.40 5.01
CA ARG A 110 0.97 -1.33 4.72
C ARG A 110 1.43 -2.55 3.93
N LEU A 111 2.36 -2.39 2.99
CA LEU A 111 2.98 -3.50 2.25
C LEU A 111 3.68 -4.49 3.19
N GLY A 112 4.41 -4.00 4.21
CA GLY A 112 5.04 -4.87 5.21
C GLY A 112 4.02 -5.68 6.02
N ILE A 113 2.94 -5.03 6.47
CA ILE A 113 1.85 -5.70 7.20
C ILE A 113 1.17 -6.74 6.32
N ILE A 114 0.76 -6.36 5.10
CA ILE A 114 0.06 -7.25 4.17
C ILE A 114 0.94 -8.44 3.75
N SER A 115 2.25 -8.23 3.58
CA SER A 115 3.18 -9.31 3.28
C SER A 115 3.23 -10.36 4.40
N HIS A 116 3.34 -9.93 5.67
CA HIS A 116 3.28 -10.85 6.80
C HIS A 116 1.93 -11.55 6.94
N GLU A 117 0.86 -10.78 6.72
CA GLU A 117 -0.50 -11.28 6.74
C GLU A 117 -0.78 -12.30 5.63
N LEU A 118 -0.18 -12.15 4.45
CA LEU A 118 -0.28 -13.08 3.32
C LEU A 118 0.49 -14.37 3.62
N ASP A 119 1.74 -14.25 4.06
CA ASP A 119 2.59 -15.38 4.49
C ASP A 119 1.92 -16.20 5.61
N SER A 120 1.29 -15.54 6.59
CA SER A 120 0.52 -16.24 7.62
C SER A 120 -0.67 -17.03 7.04
N VAL A 121 -1.36 -16.50 6.02
CA VAL A 121 -2.49 -17.20 5.39
C VAL A 121 -2.00 -18.33 4.50
N GLU A 122 -0.89 -18.15 3.79
CA GLU A 122 -0.27 -19.19 2.97
C GLU A 122 0.21 -20.37 3.82
N ARG A 123 0.87 -20.10 4.95
CA ARG A 123 1.23 -21.12 5.94
C ARG A 123 -0.01 -21.80 6.55
N GLY A 124 -1.08 -21.04 6.78
CA GLY A 124 -2.37 -21.60 7.19
C GLY A 124 -2.96 -22.56 6.15
N ALA A 125 -2.92 -22.19 4.87
CA ALA A 125 -3.37 -23.03 3.76
C ALA A 125 -2.54 -24.31 3.64
N GLU A 126 -1.21 -24.20 3.75
CA GLU A 126 -0.29 -25.33 3.75
C GLU A 126 -0.56 -26.28 4.91
N THR A 127 -0.69 -25.75 6.13
CA THR A 127 -0.97 -26.53 7.34
C THR A 127 -2.30 -27.26 7.20
N PHE A 128 -3.35 -26.57 6.75
CA PHE A 128 -4.66 -27.16 6.51
C PHE A 128 -4.60 -28.32 5.52
N LYS A 129 -3.87 -28.16 4.42
CA LYS A 129 -3.65 -29.21 3.42
C LYS A 129 -2.89 -30.40 4.01
N LYS A 130 -1.83 -30.17 4.80
CA LYS A 130 -1.04 -31.23 5.43
C LYS A 130 -1.85 -32.03 6.45
N GLU A 131 -2.55 -31.35 7.36
CA GLU A 131 -3.35 -32.00 8.42
C GLU A 131 -4.48 -32.85 7.84
N ASN A 132 -5.12 -32.37 6.77
CA ASN A 132 -6.24 -33.06 6.12
C ASN A 132 -5.80 -33.96 4.95
N ARG A 133 -4.48 -34.08 4.70
CA ARG A 133 -3.88 -34.85 3.59
C ARG A 133 -4.48 -34.51 2.21
N LEU A 134 -4.75 -33.22 1.99
CA LEU A 134 -5.35 -32.71 0.76
C LEU A 134 -4.26 -32.29 -0.22
N THR A 135 -4.31 -32.82 -1.44
CA THR A 135 -3.48 -32.34 -2.55
C THR A 135 -4.31 -31.48 -3.48
N ASP A 136 -5.37 -32.08 -4.01
CA ASP A 136 -6.44 -31.45 -4.76
C ASP A 136 -7.76 -32.04 -4.27
N LEU A 137 -8.56 -31.19 -3.61
CA LEU A 137 -9.79 -31.60 -2.97
C LEU A 137 -10.79 -32.25 -3.94
N THR A 138 -10.87 -31.78 -5.18
CA THR A 138 -11.81 -32.32 -6.18
C THR A 138 -11.36 -33.69 -6.65
N SER A 139 -10.07 -33.83 -6.93
CA SER A 139 -9.46 -35.07 -7.38
C SER A 139 -9.48 -36.14 -6.27
N ASP A 140 -9.10 -35.76 -5.05
CA ASP A 140 -9.09 -36.64 -3.87
C ASP A 140 -10.51 -37.14 -3.52
N ALA A 141 -11.53 -36.27 -3.64
CA ALA A 141 -12.94 -36.64 -3.45
C ALA A 141 -13.43 -37.62 -4.53
N GLY A 142 -13.09 -37.38 -5.80
CA GLY A 142 -13.44 -38.28 -6.90
C GLY A 142 -12.85 -39.67 -6.74
N LEU A 143 -11.56 -39.76 -6.37
CA LEU A 143 -10.89 -41.03 -6.10
C LEU A 143 -11.50 -41.77 -4.90
N SER A 144 -11.85 -41.04 -3.84
CA SER A 144 -12.48 -41.61 -2.64
C SER A 144 -13.88 -42.15 -2.95
N LEU A 145 -14.67 -41.43 -3.76
CA LEU A 145 -15.99 -41.86 -4.21
C LEU A 145 -15.91 -43.11 -5.10
N GLN A 146 -14.97 -43.15 -6.05
CA GLN A 146 -14.74 -44.30 -6.90
C GLN A 146 -14.32 -45.54 -6.10
N SER A 147 -13.43 -45.34 -5.11
CA SER A 147 -13.01 -46.41 -4.20
C SER A 147 -14.18 -46.91 -3.36
N SER A 148 -14.98 -46.00 -2.80
CA SER A 148 -16.19 -46.36 -2.04
C SER A 148 -17.15 -47.21 -2.89
N ALA A 149 -17.49 -46.76 -4.10
CA ALA A 149 -18.35 -47.51 -5.01
C ALA A 149 -17.79 -48.89 -5.38
N SER A 150 -16.46 -49.00 -5.54
CA SER A 150 -15.79 -50.28 -5.81
C SER A 150 -15.86 -51.23 -4.61
N TYR A 151 -15.69 -50.73 -3.39
CA TYR A 151 -15.84 -51.52 -2.17
C TYR A 151 -17.30 -51.88 -1.89
N GLU A 152 -18.25 -50.98 -2.12
CA GLU A 152 -19.69 -51.25 -2.02
C GLU A 152 -20.08 -52.41 -2.94
N LYS A 153 -19.63 -52.38 -4.21
CA LYS A 153 -19.80 -53.50 -5.15
C LYS A 153 -19.21 -54.79 -4.59
N ALA A 154 -17.97 -54.76 -4.09
CA ALA A 154 -17.33 -55.94 -3.52
C ALA A 154 -18.05 -56.47 -2.26
N VAL A 155 -18.60 -55.60 -1.41
CA VAL A 155 -19.43 -55.99 -0.27
C VAL A 155 -20.68 -56.73 -0.73
N VAL A 156 -21.38 -56.21 -1.75
CA VAL A 156 -22.58 -56.83 -2.32
C VAL A 156 -22.26 -58.19 -2.97
N ASP A 157 -21.17 -58.26 -3.74
CA ASP A 157 -20.74 -59.49 -4.40
C ASP A 157 -20.37 -60.57 -3.36
N ASN A 158 -19.61 -60.20 -2.31
CA ASN A 158 -19.25 -61.10 -1.22
C ASN A 158 -20.46 -61.52 -0.37
N GLU A 159 -21.41 -60.61 -0.12
CA GLU A 159 -22.67 -60.94 0.57
C GLU A 159 -23.49 -61.97 -0.21
N THR A 160 -23.52 -61.82 -1.53
CA THR A 160 -24.20 -62.76 -2.44
C THR A 160 -23.56 -64.15 -2.35
N GLN A 161 -22.23 -64.23 -2.39
CA GLN A 161 -21.51 -65.49 -2.18
C GLN A 161 -21.80 -66.12 -0.82
N LEU A 162 -21.86 -65.31 0.25
CA LEU A 162 -22.20 -65.80 1.59
C LEU A 162 -23.60 -66.42 1.63
N LYS A 163 -24.60 -65.74 1.02
CA LYS A 163 -25.97 -66.26 0.92
C LYS A 163 -26.05 -67.57 0.12
N ILE A 164 -25.26 -67.70 -0.94
CA ILE A 164 -25.16 -68.95 -1.71
C ILE A 164 -24.60 -70.08 -0.85
N VAL A 165 -23.53 -69.83 -0.10
CA VAL A 165 -22.92 -70.83 0.79
C VAL A 165 -23.86 -71.19 1.94
N ASP A 166 -24.57 -70.23 2.52
CA ASP A 166 -25.58 -70.46 3.56
C ASP A 166 -26.73 -71.32 3.06
N TYR A 167 -27.23 -71.05 1.85
CA TYR A 167 -28.24 -71.87 1.19
C TYR A 167 -27.74 -73.30 0.94
N MET A 168 -26.49 -73.46 0.50
CA MET A 168 -25.88 -74.79 0.31
C MET A 168 -25.70 -75.56 1.61
N LEU A 169 -25.24 -74.90 2.68
CA LEU A 169 -25.16 -75.51 4.01
C LEU A 169 -26.52 -76.03 4.47
N ASP A 170 -27.60 -75.28 4.22
CA ASP A 170 -28.97 -75.71 4.55
C ASP A 170 -29.39 -76.95 3.74
N ILE A 171 -29.15 -76.96 2.43
CA ILE A 171 -29.42 -78.13 1.58
C ILE A 171 -28.68 -79.36 2.11
N VAL A 172 -27.36 -79.28 2.30
CA VAL A 172 -26.52 -80.42 2.69
C VAL A 172 -26.92 -80.96 4.08
N ARG A 173 -27.29 -80.07 5.01
CA ARG A 173 -27.77 -80.48 6.36
C ARG A 173 -29.09 -81.25 6.30
N LYS A 174 -30.02 -80.84 5.42
CA LYS A 174 -31.34 -81.46 5.22
C LYS A 174 -31.33 -82.64 4.23
N SER A 175 -30.20 -82.91 3.58
CA SER A 175 -30.07 -83.96 2.56
C SER A 175 -29.85 -85.34 3.19
N ASP A 176 -30.65 -86.33 2.79
CA ASP A 176 -30.41 -87.74 3.13
C ASP A 176 -29.55 -88.45 2.08
N ALA A 177 -29.15 -89.70 2.35
CA ALA A 177 -28.33 -90.55 1.46
C ALA A 177 -28.96 -90.89 0.09
N SER A 178 -30.08 -90.26 -0.25
CA SER A 178 -30.86 -90.46 -1.48
C SER A 178 -31.00 -89.18 -2.31
N THR A 179 -30.67 -88.02 -1.72
CA THR A 179 -30.89 -86.70 -2.32
C THR A 179 -29.64 -86.26 -3.07
N LEU A 180 -29.79 -85.81 -4.31
CA LEU A 180 -28.70 -85.21 -5.08
C LEU A 180 -28.52 -83.75 -4.65
N ILE A 181 -27.27 -83.31 -4.52
CA ILE A 181 -26.92 -81.92 -4.17
C ILE A 181 -26.60 -81.15 -5.46
N PRO A 182 -27.22 -80.00 -5.73
CA PRO A 182 -26.89 -79.19 -6.91
C PRO A 182 -25.44 -78.70 -6.87
N ASN A 183 -24.64 -78.99 -7.91
CA ASN A 183 -23.24 -78.56 -7.99
C ASN A 183 -23.06 -77.20 -8.72
N ASN A 184 -24.02 -76.82 -9.58
CA ASN A 184 -23.91 -75.68 -10.49
C ASN A 184 -23.95 -74.29 -9.82
N ILE A 185 -24.31 -74.20 -8.55
CA ILE A 185 -24.49 -72.92 -7.83
C ILE A 185 -23.17 -72.45 -7.19
N LEU A 186 -22.24 -73.36 -6.90
CA LEU A 186 -20.98 -73.07 -6.20
C LEU A 186 -19.83 -72.63 -7.12
N SER A 187 -20.02 -72.71 -8.45
CA SER A 187 -19.00 -72.42 -9.47
C SER A 187 -18.36 -71.03 -9.34
N SER A 188 -19.09 -70.05 -8.79
CA SER A 188 -18.63 -68.67 -8.60
C SER A 188 -17.94 -68.40 -7.26
N THR A 189 -17.88 -69.40 -6.36
CA THR A 189 -17.36 -69.23 -4.99
C THR A 189 -15.93 -69.77 -4.81
N GLY A 190 -15.41 -70.50 -5.80
CA GLY A 190 -14.07 -71.12 -5.72
C GLY A 190 -13.93 -72.19 -4.63
N SER A 191 -15.05 -72.67 -4.06
CA SER A 191 -15.01 -73.65 -2.96
C SER A 191 -14.52 -75.02 -3.44
N GLY A 192 -13.65 -75.66 -2.66
CA GLY A 192 -13.29 -77.08 -2.86
C GLY A 192 -14.43 -78.07 -2.60
N ALA A 193 -15.62 -77.57 -2.22
CA ALA A 193 -16.81 -78.40 -2.01
C ALA A 193 -17.41 -78.93 -3.32
N SER A 194 -17.12 -78.32 -4.48
CA SER A 194 -17.71 -78.75 -5.76
C SER A 194 -17.28 -80.17 -6.15
N THR A 195 -16.00 -80.50 -5.98
CA THR A 195 -15.46 -81.83 -6.28
C THR A 195 -16.03 -82.88 -5.33
N LEU A 196 -16.17 -82.54 -4.04
CA LEU A 196 -16.82 -83.40 -3.04
C LEU A 196 -18.30 -83.63 -3.36
N ILE A 197 -19.01 -82.61 -3.85
CA ILE A 197 -20.42 -82.72 -4.26
C ILE A 197 -20.57 -83.61 -5.50
N GLU A 198 -19.67 -83.51 -6.47
CA GLU A 198 -19.66 -84.42 -7.63
C GLU A 198 -19.45 -85.87 -7.22
N GLU A 199 -18.48 -86.13 -6.33
CA GLU A 199 -18.22 -87.47 -5.80
C GLU A 199 -19.41 -88.01 -5.00
N TYR A 200 -19.99 -87.17 -4.14
CA TYR A 200 -21.21 -87.50 -3.39
C TYR A 200 -22.36 -87.89 -4.33
N ASN A 201 -22.65 -87.07 -5.34
CA ASN A 201 -23.73 -87.34 -6.30
C ASN A 201 -23.49 -88.64 -7.08
N ARG A 202 -22.23 -88.95 -7.44
CA ARG A 202 -21.87 -90.20 -8.10
C ARG A 202 -22.20 -91.41 -7.21
N LEU A 203 -21.86 -91.34 -5.93
CA LEU A 203 -22.16 -92.41 -4.96
C LEU A 203 -23.66 -92.54 -4.69
N VAL A 204 -24.41 -91.43 -4.63
CA VAL A 204 -25.89 -91.46 -4.52
C VAL A 204 -26.50 -92.21 -5.71
N LEU A 205 -26.07 -91.91 -6.94
CA LEU A 205 -26.55 -92.60 -8.14
C LEU A 205 -26.13 -94.08 -8.17
N GLN A 206 -24.95 -94.42 -7.66
CA GLN A 206 -24.51 -95.81 -7.52
C GLN A 206 -25.35 -96.58 -6.50
N ARG A 207 -25.62 -95.98 -5.33
CA ARG A 207 -26.52 -96.53 -4.31
C ARG A 207 -27.92 -96.78 -4.86
N GLN A 208 -28.49 -95.81 -5.58
CA GLN A 208 -29.80 -95.94 -6.20
C GLN A 208 -29.86 -97.09 -7.22
N ARG A 209 -28.79 -97.32 -7.99
CA ARG A 209 -28.71 -98.47 -8.91
C ARG A 209 -28.61 -99.80 -8.17
N LEU A 210 -27.80 -99.88 -7.12
CA LEU A 210 -27.67 -101.09 -6.30
C LEU A 210 -28.99 -101.45 -5.61
N LEU A 211 -29.71 -100.46 -5.07
CA LEU A 211 -30.99 -100.68 -4.40
C LEU A 211 -32.12 -101.15 -5.34
N LYS A 212 -31.94 -101.10 -6.67
CA LYS A 212 -32.87 -101.73 -7.62
C LYS A 212 -32.78 -103.27 -7.62
N SER A 213 -31.66 -103.83 -7.18
CA SER A 213 -31.41 -105.28 -7.17
C SER A 213 -30.99 -105.83 -5.80
N ALA A 214 -30.69 -104.98 -4.82
CA ALA A 214 -30.24 -105.35 -3.49
C ALA A 214 -31.08 -104.67 -2.39
N THR A 215 -31.20 -105.32 -1.23
CA THR A 215 -31.82 -104.72 -0.03
C THR A 215 -30.86 -103.80 0.70
N LYS A 216 -31.39 -102.95 1.59
CA LYS A 216 -30.60 -102.01 2.41
C LYS A 216 -29.54 -102.69 3.29
N ASN A 217 -29.72 -103.98 3.62
CA ASN A 217 -28.80 -104.74 4.46
C ASN A 217 -27.63 -105.36 3.66
N ASN A 218 -27.57 -105.16 2.34
CA ASN A 218 -26.45 -105.62 1.54
C ASN A 218 -25.17 -104.91 2.00
N PRO A 219 -24.06 -105.63 2.32
CA PRO A 219 -22.81 -105.03 2.79
C PRO A 219 -22.26 -103.92 1.89
N SER A 220 -22.44 -104.03 0.58
CA SER A 220 -22.01 -103.01 -0.39
C SER A 220 -22.86 -101.72 -0.30
N VAL A 221 -24.13 -101.83 0.08
CA VAL A 221 -25.00 -100.66 0.31
C VAL A 221 -24.62 -99.95 1.61
N VAL A 222 -24.36 -100.71 2.67
CA VAL A 222 -23.91 -100.17 3.97
C VAL A 222 -22.59 -99.42 3.82
N ASN A 223 -21.62 -99.98 3.10
CA ASN A 223 -20.35 -99.33 2.84
C ASN A 223 -20.51 -98.00 2.06
N ILE A 224 -21.39 -97.97 1.05
CA ILE A 224 -21.70 -96.73 0.33
C ILE A 224 -22.38 -95.70 1.25
N GLU A 225 -23.25 -96.13 2.17
CA GLU A 225 -23.87 -95.23 3.15
C GLU A 225 -22.85 -94.61 4.13
N GLU A 226 -21.87 -95.38 4.60
CA GLU A 226 -20.74 -94.84 5.38
C GLU A 226 -19.92 -93.83 4.58
N GLN A 227 -19.58 -94.14 3.32
CA GLN A 227 -18.85 -93.23 2.43
C GLN A 227 -19.63 -91.93 2.18
N LEU A 228 -20.94 -92.04 1.93
CA LEU A 228 -21.83 -90.87 1.75
C LEU A 228 -21.86 -89.99 2.99
N SER A 229 -21.93 -90.59 4.19
CA SER A 229 -21.88 -89.84 5.45
C SER A 229 -20.55 -89.12 5.65
N GLY A 230 -19.43 -89.80 5.38
CA GLY A 230 -18.09 -89.21 5.46
C GLY A 230 -17.90 -88.03 4.51
N ILE A 231 -18.26 -88.22 3.23
CA ILE A 231 -18.19 -87.14 2.23
C ILE A 231 -19.12 -85.98 2.59
N ARG A 232 -20.34 -86.26 3.09
CA ARG A 232 -21.25 -85.20 3.56
C ARG A 232 -20.62 -84.36 4.67
N SER A 233 -19.92 -84.98 5.62
CA SER A 233 -19.19 -84.29 6.67
C SER A 233 -18.10 -83.38 6.09
N ASN A 234 -17.32 -83.89 5.13
CA ASN A 234 -16.26 -83.12 4.47
C ASN A 234 -16.83 -81.94 3.65
N ILE A 235 -17.97 -82.11 2.98
CA ILE A 235 -18.68 -81.02 2.28
C ILE A 235 -19.08 -79.93 3.27
N LEU A 236 -19.69 -80.30 4.40
CA LEU A 236 -20.09 -79.35 5.43
C LEU A 236 -18.89 -78.58 6.00
N GLU A 237 -17.79 -79.26 6.28
CA GLU A 237 -16.56 -78.62 6.75
C GLU A 237 -16.00 -77.63 5.72
N SER A 238 -15.90 -78.03 4.46
CA SER A 238 -15.42 -77.18 3.35
C SER A 238 -16.30 -75.94 3.15
N LEU A 239 -17.64 -76.11 3.20
CA LEU A 239 -18.57 -74.99 3.11
C LEU A 239 -18.49 -74.07 4.33
N ASN A 240 -18.35 -74.61 5.55
CA ASN A 240 -18.17 -73.78 6.76
C ASN A 240 -16.84 -73.00 6.73
N ASN A 241 -15.76 -73.58 6.21
CA ASN A 241 -14.49 -72.90 6.02
C ASN A 241 -14.62 -71.77 5.00
N THR A 242 -15.27 -72.03 3.87
CA THR A 242 -15.57 -71.02 2.84
C THR A 242 -16.42 -69.89 3.41
N ARG A 243 -17.49 -70.22 4.14
CA ARG A 243 -18.35 -69.26 4.85
C ARG A 243 -17.55 -68.38 5.80
N SER A 244 -16.68 -68.99 6.61
CA SER A 244 -15.85 -68.26 7.57
C SER A 244 -14.89 -67.29 6.88
N SER A 245 -14.27 -67.71 5.78
CA SER A 245 -13.43 -66.85 4.94
C SER A 245 -14.22 -65.67 4.36
N LEU A 246 -15.40 -65.93 3.79
CA LEU A 246 -16.29 -64.89 3.26
C LEU A 246 -16.75 -63.91 4.35
N MET A 247 -17.02 -64.37 5.57
CA MET A 247 -17.36 -63.48 6.70
C MET A 247 -16.17 -62.60 7.13
N ILE A 248 -14.94 -63.10 7.08
CA ILE A 248 -13.73 -62.30 7.34
C ILE A 248 -13.59 -61.23 6.25
N SER A 249 -13.64 -61.65 4.98
CA SER A 249 -13.63 -60.76 3.82
C SER A 249 -14.71 -59.67 3.93
N GLN A 250 -15.94 -60.03 4.30
CA GLN A 250 -17.02 -59.07 4.42
C GLN A 250 -16.78 -57.99 5.48
N ARG A 251 -16.22 -58.37 6.64
CA ARG A 251 -15.88 -57.41 7.69
C ARG A 251 -14.77 -56.45 7.24
N ASP A 252 -13.80 -56.96 6.49
CA ASP A 252 -12.71 -56.15 5.95
C ASP A 252 -13.20 -55.19 4.86
N LEU A 253 -14.00 -55.67 3.91
CA LEU A 253 -14.60 -54.86 2.85
C LEU A 253 -15.48 -53.74 3.43
N LYS A 254 -16.36 -54.06 4.40
CA LYS A 254 -17.20 -53.05 5.08
C LYS A 254 -16.39 -52.02 5.85
N ARG A 255 -15.26 -52.42 6.45
CA ARG A 255 -14.34 -51.48 7.13
C ARG A 255 -13.72 -50.50 6.13
N GLN A 256 -13.26 -50.98 4.98
CA GLN A 256 -12.69 -50.13 3.94
C GLN A 256 -13.74 -49.20 3.34
N GLU A 257 -14.91 -49.72 2.99
CA GLU A 257 -16.06 -48.94 2.51
C GLU A 257 -16.41 -47.80 3.48
N SER A 258 -16.53 -48.11 4.78
CA SER A 258 -16.84 -47.12 5.82
C SER A 258 -15.76 -46.04 5.95
N MET A 259 -14.49 -46.41 5.79
CA MET A 259 -13.38 -45.46 5.81
C MET A 259 -13.48 -44.47 4.64
N PHE A 260 -13.68 -44.97 3.41
CA PHE A 260 -13.82 -44.12 2.23
C PHE A 260 -15.12 -43.28 2.26
N ASN A 261 -16.24 -43.84 2.73
CA ASN A 261 -17.46 -43.08 2.96
C ASN A 261 -17.28 -41.95 3.98
N GLY A 262 -16.52 -42.20 5.06
CA GLY A 262 -16.16 -41.18 6.03
C GLY A 262 -15.26 -40.07 5.45
N GLN A 263 -14.38 -40.41 4.52
CA GLN A 263 -13.57 -39.42 3.79
C GLN A 263 -14.44 -38.56 2.86
N VAL A 264 -15.30 -39.19 2.06
CA VAL A 264 -16.25 -38.49 1.17
C VAL A 264 -17.17 -37.56 1.96
N GLY A 265 -17.67 -38.00 3.13
CA GLY A 265 -18.51 -37.18 3.99
C GLY A 265 -17.82 -35.95 4.59
N GLN A 266 -16.49 -35.95 4.71
CA GLN A 266 -15.71 -34.81 5.20
C GLN A 266 -15.39 -33.78 4.11
N VAL A 267 -15.50 -34.16 2.83
CA VAL A 267 -15.18 -33.28 1.69
C VAL A 267 -15.90 -31.92 1.77
N PRO A 268 -17.23 -31.83 2.00
CA PRO A 268 -17.92 -30.53 2.03
C PRO A 268 -17.45 -29.62 3.17
N THR A 269 -17.03 -30.19 4.30
CA THR A 269 -16.51 -29.42 5.44
C THR A 269 -15.11 -28.90 5.11
N ASN A 270 -14.26 -29.75 4.56
CA ASN A 270 -12.91 -29.39 4.15
C ASN A 270 -12.93 -28.34 3.02
N GLU A 271 -13.85 -28.48 2.06
CA GLU A 271 -14.06 -27.51 0.98
C GLU A 271 -14.43 -26.13 1.52
N ARG A 272 -15.41 -26.07 2.42
CA ARG A 272 -15.85 -24.82 3.01
C ARG A 272 -14.74 -24.12 3.77
N GLN A 273 -14.01 -24.85 4.60
CA GLN A 273 -12.90 -24.32 5.39
C GLN A 273 -11.75 -23.86 4.48
N TYR A 274 -11.37 -24.67 3.49
CA TYR A 274 -10.34 -24.29 2.52
C TYR A 274 -10.74 -23.06 1.70
N ASN A 275 -12.00 -22.97 1.25
CA ASN A 275 -12.50 -21.82 0.50
C ASN A 275 -12.46 -20.51 1.30
N VAL A 276 -12.62 -20.57 2.63
CA VAL A 276 -12.42 -19.40 3.50
C VAL A 276 -10.95 -18.97 3.48
N ILE A 277 -10.01 -19.90 3.62
CA ILE A 277 -8.57 -19.62 3.57
C ILE A 277 -8.17 -19.08 2.20
N ALA A 278 -8.60 -19.74 1.11
CA ALA A 278 -8.32 -19.34 -0.26
C ALA A 278 -8.87 -17.94 -0.58
N ARG A 279 -10.06 -17.59 -0.07
CA ARG A 279 -10.62 -16.24 -0.22
C ARG A 279 -9.76 -15.21 0.50
N GLN A 280 -9.33 -15.50 1.73
CA GLN A 280 -8.43 -14.60 2.47
C GLN A 280 -7.10 -14.41 1.76
N GLN A 281 -6.52 -15.48 1.23
CA GLN A 281 -5.29 -15.44 0.44
C GLN A 281 -5.47 -14.52 -0.78
N LYS A 282 -6.52 -14.75 -1.57
CA LYS A 282 -6.82 -13.97 -2.78
C LYS A 282 -7.04 -12.48 -2.49
N ILE A 283 -7.74 -12.14 -1.40
CA ILE A 283 -7.96 -10.74 -1.00
C ILE A 283 -6.63 -10.08 -0.65
N LYS A 284 -5.78 -10.75 0.13
CA LYS A 284 -4.49 -10.23 0.58
C LYS A 284 -3.50 -10.10 -0.59
N GLU A 285 -3.45 -11.08 -1.48
CA GLU A 285 -2.68 -11.04 -2.72
C GLU A 285 -3.12 -9.88 -3.61
N SER A 286 -4.43 -9.74 -3.85
CA SER A 286 -4.98 -8.62 -4.64
C SER A 286 -4.63 -7.27 -4.02
N LEU A 287 -4.72 -7.15 -2.69
CA LEU A 287 -4.36 -5.93 -1.97
C LEU A 287 -2.85 -5.66 -2.03
N TYR A 288 -2.01 -6.69 -1.93
CA TYR A 288 -0.57 -6.57 -2.09
C TYR A 288 -0.20 -6.03 -3.47
N LEU A 289 -0.75 -6.62 -4.53
CA LEU A 289 -0.55 -6.18 -5.91
C LEU A 289 -1.06 -4.76 -6.14
N TYR A 290 -2.24 -4.43 -5.60
CA TYR A 290 -2.79 -3.07 -5.65
C TYR A 290 -1.87 -2.05 -4.99
N LEU A 291 -1.35 -2.35 -3.79
CA LEU A 291 -0.42 -1.47 -3.07
C LEU A 291 0.91 -1.35 -3.80
N LEU A 292 1.40 -2.43 -4.43
CA LEU A 292 2.60 -2.39 -5.25
C LEU A 292 2.42 -1.47 -6.46
N GLN A 293 1.29 -1.59 -7.17
CA GLN A 293 0.94 -0.67 -8.26
C GLN A 293 0.87 0.78 -7.75
N LYS A 294 0.17 1.03 -6.64
CA LYS A 294 0.06 2.37 -6.05
C LYS A 294 1.41 2.94 -5.60
N ARG A 295 2.33 2.08 -5.16
CA ARG A 295 3.70 2.49 -4.84
C ARG A 295 4.40 3.04 -6.08
N GLU A 296 4.32 2.35 -7.21
CA GLU A 296 4.92 2.80 -8.47
C GLU A 296 4.27 4.10 -8.97
N GLU A 297 2.95 4.20 -8.95
CA GLU A 297 2.24 5.45 -9.30
C GLU A 297 2.65 6.64 -8.41
N THR A 298 2.82 6.39 -7.10
CA THR A 298 3.26 7.41 -6.14
C THR A 298 4.73 7.79 -6.37
N ALA A 299 5.59 6.83 -6.70
CA ALA A 299 7.00 7.07 -7.02
C ALA A 299 7.13 7.93 -8.29
N ILE A 300 6.33 7.66 -9.32
CA ILE A 300 6.25 8.50 -10.53
C ILE A 300 5.78 9.92 -10.14
N SER A 301 4.74 10.03 -9.31
CA SER A 301 4.23 11.33 -8.86
C SER A 301 5.28 12.14 -8.09
N LEU A 302 6.13 11.49 -7.30
CA LEU A 302 7.26 12.12 -6.60
C LEU A 302 8.37 12.58 -7.55
N ALA A 303 8.60 11.86 -8.65
CA ALA A 303 9.61 12.22 -9.64
C ALA A 303 9.22 13.45 -10.48
N VAL A 304 7.92 13.75 -10.62
CA VAL A 304 7.43 14.92 -11.38
C VAL A 304 7.61 16.20 -10.56
N THR A 305 8.81 16.75 -10.56
CA THR A 305 9.12 18.03 -9.92
C THR A 305 9.09 19.14 -10.97
N SER A 306 7.96 19.83 -11.10
CA SER A 306 7.85 21.03 -11.93
C SER A 306 7.77 22.28 -11.03
N PRO A 307 8.58 23.33 -11.27
CA PRO A 307 8.54 24.57 -10.51
C PRO A 307 7.14 25.20 -10.55
N LYS A 308 6.64 25.69 -9.42
CA LYS A 308 5.32 26.33 -9.34
C LYS A 308 5.30 27.68 -10.05
N ALA A 309 6.40 28.42 -10.00
CA ALA A 309 6.60 29.68 -10.70
C ALA A 309 7.68 29.52 -11.78
N LYS A 310 7.35 29.91 -13.01
CA LYS A 310 8.31 30.04 -14.11
C LYS A 310 8.96 31.42 -14.04
N VAL A 311 10.29 31.45 -13.97
CA VAL A 311 11.06 32.70 -14.11
C VAL A 311 10.98 33.14 -15.57
N ILE A 312 10.42 34.32 -15.82
CA ILE A 312 10.38 34.94 -17.15
C ILE A 312 11.67 35.70 -17.37
N ASP A 313 11.98 36.62 -16.45
CA ASP A 313 13.22 37.41 -16.42
C ASP A 313 13.91 37.22 -15.06
N THR A 314 15.23 37.01 -15.08
CA THR A 314 16.05 37.00 -13.87
C THR A 314 16.14 38.41 -13.29
N ALA A 315 16.41 38.54 -11.98
CA ALA A 315 16.52 39.85 -11.38
C ALA A 315 17.65 40.68 -12.03
N TYR A 316 17.33 41.92 -12.44
CA TYR A 316 18.26 42.86 -13.04
C TYR A 316 18.11 44.25 -12.41
N SER A 317 19.15 45.08 -12.50
CA SER A 317 19.14 46.44 -11.95
C SER A 317 18.64 47.47 -12.96
N ASN A 318 17.71 48.33 -12.53
CA ASN A 318 17.19 49.47 -13.30
C ASN A 318 17.98 50.78 -13.07
N GLY A 319 19.11 50.73 -12.37
CA GLY A 319 19.91 51.90 -12.03
C GLY A 319 19.42 52.68 -10.80
N LEU A 320 19.91 53.91 -10.65
CA LEU A 320 19.63 54.78 -9.49
C LEU A 320 18.19 55.30 -9.51
N VAL A 321 17.36 54.81 -8.59
CA VAL A 321 15.95 55.23 -8.43
C VAL A 321 15.79 56.47 -7.53
N ALA A 322 16.75 56.74 -6.66
CA ALA A 322 16.78 57.90 -5.77
C ALA A 322 18.23 58.30 -5.46
N PRO A 323 18.51 59.59 -5.21
CA PRO A 323 17.60 60.73 -5.28
C PRO A 323 17.38 61.23 -6.73
N ASN A 324 16.16 61.68 -7.06
CA ASN A 324 15.88 62.30 -8.36
C ASN A 324 16.48 63.71 -8.40
N LYS A 325 17.72 63.81 -8.89
CA LYS A 325 18.49 65.06 -8.96
C LYS A 325 17.74 66.18 -9.67
N LYS A 326 16.94 65.87 -10.70
CA LYS A 326 16.15 66.87 -11.44
C LYS A 326 15.05 67.47 -10.57
N MET A 327 14.29 66.63 -9.87
CA MET A 327 13.23 67.10 -8.97
C MET A 327 13.81 67.92 -7.80
N ILE A 328 14.90 67.43 -7.20
CA ILE A 328 15.57 68.16 -6.10
C ILE A 328 16.11 69.50 -6.58
N MET A 329 16.73 69.55 -7.76
CA MET A 329 17.24 70.79 -8.34
C MET A 329 16.11 71.77 -8.67
N LEU A 330 14.96 71.28 -9.17
CA LEU A 330 13.78 72.11 -9.41
C LEU A 330 13.21 72.69 -8.11
N ILE A 331 13.06 71.87 -7.07
CA ILE A 331 12.61 72.33 -5.75
C ILE A 331 13.59 73.34 -5.16
N ALA A 332 14.89 73.06 -5.22
CA ALA A 332 15.93 73.96 -4.74
C ALA A 332 15.92 75.30 -5.49
N PHE A 333 15.70 75.29 -6.81
CA PHE A 333 15.57 76.49 -7.63
C PHE A 333 14.32 77.30 -7.25
N LEU A 334 13.16 76.66 -7.08
CA LEU A 334 11.92 77.32 -6.67
C LEU A 334 12.04 77.95 -5.28
N ILE A 335 12.63 77.23 -4.32
CA ILE A 335 12.91 77.77 -2.99
C ILE A 335 13.89 78.94 -3.11
N GLY A 336 14.95 78.81 -3.91
CA GLY A 336 15.92 79.89 -4.14
C GLY A 336 15.32 81.17 -4.74
N LEU A 337 14.22 81.07 -5.50
CA LEU A 337 13.52 82.21 -6.08
C LEU A 337 12.46 82.78 -5.13
N LEU A 338 11.68 81.92 -4.49
CA LEU A 338 10.59 82.34 -3.59
C LEU A 338 11.10 82.91 -2.27
N LEU A 339 12.22 82.40 -1.76
CA LEU A 339 12.73 82.77 -0.45
C LEU A 339 13.19 84.25 -0.40
N PRO A 340 13.93 84.81 -1.38
CA PRO A 340 14.22 86.25 -1.46
C PRO A 340 12.96 87.11 -1.60
N ILE A 341 12.00 86.71 -2.44
CA ILE A 341 10.72 87.45 -2.60
C ILE A 341 9.98 87.51 -1.26
N GLY A 342 9.90 86.37 -0.56
CA GLY A 342 9.29 86.30 0.77
C GLY A 342 10.01 87.16 1.80
N ILE A 343 11.34 87.19 1.79
CA ILE A 343 12.13 88.08 2.66
C ILE A 343 11.85 89.54 2.36
N ILE A 344 11.83 89.95 1.09
CA ILE A 344 11.55 91.34 0.69
C ILE A 344 10.13 91.74 1.13
N PHE A 345 9.14 90.89 0.87
CA PHE A 345 7.75 91.17 1.26
C PHE A 345 7.58 91.25 2.78
N LEU A 346 8.25 90.37 3.54
CA LEU A 346 8.26 90.44 5.00
C LEU A 346 8.97 91.70 5.50
N ALA A 347 10.09 92.09 4.88
CA ALA A 347 10.79 93.32 5.22
C ALA A 347 9.92 94.56 4.97
N ASP A 348 9.20 94.60 3.84
CA ASP A 348 8.27 95.67 3.46
C ASP A 348 7.06 95.72 4.40
N MET A 349 6.50 94.57 4.78
CA MET A 349 5.38 94.50 5.75
C MET A 349 5.79 94.96 7.16
N LEU A 350 7.05 94.75 7.54
CA LEU A 350 7.61 95.23 8.81
C LEU A 350 8.16 96.66 8.70
N ASP A 351 8.15 97.28 7.52
CA ASP A 351 8.54 98.68 7.37
C ASP A 351 7.43 99.59 7.92
N ASN A 352 7.81 100.46 8.85
CA ASN A 352 6.92 101.40 9.52
C ASN A 352 7.15 102.85 9.06
N LYS A 353 7.88 103.06 7.96
CA LYS A 353 8.13 104.37 7.38
C LYS A 353 7.04 104.77 6.40
N ILE A 354 6.84 106.08 6.29
CA ILE A 354 5.93 106.69 5.31
C ILE A 354 6.73 106.88 4.02
N HIS A 355 6.30 106.24 2.91
CA HIS A 355 7.04 106.26 1.65
C HIS A 355 6.26 106.91 0.51
N SER A 356 4.93 106.87 0.57
CA SER A 356 4.07 107.43 -0.46
C SER A 356 3.05 108.43 0.11
N ARG A 357 2.59 109.35 -0.74
CA ARG A 357 1.43 110.20 -0.49
C ARG A 357 0.24 109.39 0.03
N GLN A 358 0.04 108.18 -0.49
CA GLN A 358 -1.06 107.29 -0.09
C GLN A 358 -0.91 106.79 1.36
N ASP A 359 0.30 106.72 1.91
CA ASP A 359 0.52 106.32 3.31
C ASP A 359 0.10 107.45 4.25
N VAL A 360 0.37 108.71 3.87
CA VAL A 360 -0.08 109.91 4.60
C VAL A 360 -1.61 110.03 4.59
N GLU A 361 -2.22 109.89 3.41
CA GLU A 361 -3.69 109.97 3.26
C GLU A 361 -4.42 108.83 4.00
N LYS A 362 -3.82 107.65 4.17
CA LYS A 362 -4.40 106.55 4.96
C LYS A 362 -4.26 106.76 6.48
N LEU A 363 -3.20 107.45 6.92
CA LEU A 363 -2.90 107.65 8.34
C LEU A 363 -3.47 108.97 8.90
N THR A 364 -3.88 109.91 8.05
CA THR A 364 -4.42 111.21 8.49
C THR A 364 -5.69 111.62 7.75
N THR A 365 -6.61 112.28 8.47
CA THR A 365 -7.91 112.74 7.94
C THR A 365 -7.84 114.14 7.30
N ILE A 366 -6.63 114.71 7.21
CA ILE A 366 -6.41 116.07 6.71
C ILE A 366 -6.18 115.99 5.19
N PRO A 367 -6.84 116.83 4.37
CA PRO A 367 -6.61 116.84 2.93
C PRO A 367 -5.15 117.20 2.63
N TYR A 368 -4.51 116.41 1.79
CA TYR A 368 -3.17 116.66 1.33
C TYR A 368 -3.09 118.01 0.58
N LEU A 369 -2.31 118.96 1.10
CA LEU A 369 -2.25 120.34 0.60
C LEU A 369 -1.24 120.58 -0.53
N GLY A 370 -0.34 119.64 -0.81
CA GLY A 370 0.65 119.73 -1.89
C GLY A 370 2.05 119.30 -1.48
N ASP A 371 2.90 119.00 -2.47
CA ASP A 371 4.32 118.68 -2.25
C ASP A 371 5.12 119.97 -2.06
N VAL A 372 6.03 119.97 -1.08
CA VAL A 372 7.11 120.95 -1.02
C VAL A 372 8.32 120.34 -1.72
N PRO A 373 8.71 120.82 -2.91
CA PRO A 373 9.89 120.30 -3.58
C PRO A 373 11.13 120.62 -2.74
N LEU A 374 11.82 119.57 -2.29
CA LEU A 374 13.16 119.70 -1.76
C LEU A 374 14.12 119.84 -2.95
N SER A 375 14.89 120.93 -3.02
CA SER A 375 16.02 121.05 -3.93
C SER A 375 17.25 120.50 -3.22
N ASP A 376 17.70 119.31 -3.63
CA ASP A 376 18.95 118.72 -3.15
C ASP A 376 20.15 119.44 -3.81
N GLU A 377 20.49 120.63 -3.32
CA GLU A 377 21.87 121.10 -3.38
C GLU A 377 22.59 120.59 -2.12
N ASN A 378 23.41 119.55 -2.34
CA ASN A 378 24.27 118.82 -1.39
C ASN A 378 23.59 117.78 -0.48
N LYS A 379 23.49 116.55 -1.00
CA LYS A 379 24.27 115.41 -0.49
C LYS A 379 24.36 114.24 -1.45
#